data_AF-A0A9J9GEW3-F1
#
_entry.id   AF-A0A9J9GEW3-F1
#
_cell.length_a   1.000
_cell.length_b   1.000
_cell.length_c   1.000
_cell.angle_alpha   90.00
_cell.angle_beta   90.00
_cell.angle_gamma   90.00
#
_symmetry.space_group_name_H-M   'P 1'
#
loop_
_entity.id
_entity.type
_entity.pdbx_description
1 polymer ?
#
loop_
_entity_poly.entity_id
_entity_poly.type
_entity_poly.pdbx_seq_one_letter_code
_entity_poly.pdbx_strand_id
1 'polypeptide(L)'
;MNTVTHNNKQYTVTKLANGHTWQLVEVGNVRHKLTMNRDQMIKNGFGHIVNQVIVDSHKLRASLSKKAIARYLEDSVMLQQAIEDQRNALGVRVNRNSFEVRV
;
A
#
# COMPACT_ATOMS: atom_id res chain seq x y z
N MET A 1 -3.43 -5.67 -11.74
CA MET A 1 -2.16 -5.46 -12.48
C MET A 1 -2.01 -3.97 -12.67
N ASN A 2 -0.89 -3.37 -12.26
CA ASN A 2 -0.61 -1.96 -12.53
C ASN A 2 0.23 -1.87 -13.80
N THR A 3 -0.34 -1.27 -14.84
CA THR A 3 0.36 -0.89 -16.07
C THR A 3 0.85 0.54 -15.96
N VAL A 4 2.11 0.79 -16.30
CA VAL A 4 2.70 2.13 -16.30
C VAL A 4 3.38 2.42 -17.63
N THR A 5 3.25 3.67 -18.07
CA THR A 5 3.90 4.14 -19.30
C THR A 5 5.19 4.85 -18.94
N HIS A 6 6.29 4.42 -19.55
CA HIS A 6 7.61 5.04 -19.41
C HIS A 6 8.33 5.01 -20.75
N ASN A 7 8.87 6.15 -21.20
CA ASN A 7 9.55 6.30 -22.49
C ASN A 7 8.75 5.73 -23.67
N ASN A 8 7.48 6.13 -23.81
CA ASN A 8 6.53 5.66 -24.84
C ASN A 8 6.26 4.14 -24.86
N LYS A 9 6.70 3.41 -23.83
CA LYS A 9 6.46 1.97 -23.68
C LYS A 9 5.60 1.71 -22.46
N GLN A 10 4.72 0.72 -22.54
CA GLN A 10 3.92 0.27 -21.41
C GLN A 10 4.59 -0.93 -20.73
N TYR A 11 4.62 -0.91 -19.41
CA TYR A 11 5.15 -1.97 -18.59
C TYR A 11 4.12 -2.43 -17.57
N THR A 12 4.00 -3.74 -17.41
CA THR A 12 3.30 -4.36 -16.28
C THR A 12 4.26 -4.44 -15.11
N VAL A 13 3.90 -3.84 -13.98
CA VAL A 13 4.73 -3.83 -12.78
C VAL A 13 4.24 -4.87 -11.77
N THR A 14 5.15 -5.73 -11.35
CA THR A 14 4.89 -6.76 -10.33
C THR A 14 5.89 -6.61 -9.20
N LYS A 15 5.42 -6.52 -7.96
CA LYS A 15 6.29 -6.55 -6.78
C LYS A 15 6.76 -7.99 -6.56
N LEU A 16 8.07 -8.20 -6.49
CA LEU A 16 8.64 -9.54 -6.29
C LEU A 16 8.47 -9.99 -4.83
N ALA A 17 8.51 -11.32 -4.62
CA ALA A 17 8.29 -11.94 -3.30
C ALA A 17 9.27 -11.46 -2.22
N ASN A 18 10.45 -10.97 -2.61
CA ASN A 18 11.42 -10.37 -1.69
C ASN A 18 10.97 -9.03 -1.08
N GLY A 19 9.83 -8.47 -1.50
CA GLY A 19 9.23 -7.29 -0.89
C GLY A 19 9.94 -5.96 -1.16
N HIS A 20 11.14 -5.99 -1.77
CA HIS A 20 12.01 -4.82 -1.95
C HIS A 20 12.35 -4.52 -3.41
N THR A 21 11.94 -5.38 -4.34
CA THR A 21 12.19 -5.19 -5.77
C THR A 21 10.90 -5.31 -6.58
N TRP A 22 10.88 -4.61 -7.71
CA TRP A 22 9.79 -4.60 -8.67
C TRP A 22 10.31 -5.08 -10.01
N GLN A 23 9.53 -5.93 -10.65
CA GLN A 23 9.76 -6.38 -12.01
C GLN A 23 8.81 -5.66 -12.96
N LEU A 24 9.37 -5.01 -13.98
CA LEU A 24 8.66 -4.38 -15.08
C LEU A 24 8.77 -5.29 -16.29
N VAL A 25 7.64 -5.64 -16.89
CA VAL A 25 7.58 -6.46 -18.11
C VAL A 25 6.87 -5.66 -19.19
N GLU A 26 7.50 -5.50 -20.35
CA GLU A 26 6.90 -4.74 -21.46
C GLU A 26 5.60 -5.39 -21.95
N VAL A 27 4.54 -4.60 -22.09
CA VAL A 27 3.26 -5.07 -22.62
C VAL A 27 3.44 -5.42 -24.09
N GLY A 28 3.13 -6.67 -24.45
CA GLY A 28 3.37 -7.21 -25.80
C GLY A 28 4.74 -7.85 -26.02
N ASN A 29 5.70 -7.69 -25.09
CA ASN A 29 6.99 -8.37 -25.16
C ASN A 29 7.41 -8.93 -23.79
N VAL A 30 6.98 -10.16 -23.51
CA VAL A 30 7.20 -10.85 -22.22
C VAL A 30 8.68 -11.15 -21.95
N ARG A 31 9.55 -11.13 -22.98
CA ARG A 31 11.00 -11.37 -22.82
C ARG A 31 11.75 -10.11 -22.34
N HIS A 32 11.18 -8.92 -22.57
CA HIS A 32 11.79 -7.69 -22.11
C HIS A 32 11.37 -7.40 -20.67
N LYS A 33 12.23 -7.81 -19.73
CA LYS A 33 12.01 -7.69 -18.28
C LYS A 33 13.11 -6.84 -17.65
N LEU A 34 12.71 -5.92 -16.78
CA LEU A 34 13.60 -5.08 -15.99
C LEU A 34 13.29 -5.30 -14.51
N THR A 35 14.31 -5.55 -13.70
CA THR A 35 14.17 -5.65 -12.25
C THR A 35 14.80 -4.43 -11.60
N MET A 36 14.03 -3.71 -10.80
CA MET A 36 14.45 -2.48 -10.14
C MET A 36 14.25 -2.56 -8.63
N ASN A 37 15.18 -1.98 -7.88
CA ASN A 37 15.02 -1.76 -6.45
C ASN A 37 14.19 -0.49 -6.16
N ARG A 38 13.91 -0.22 -4.88
CA ARG A 38 13.10 0.93 -4.45
C ARG A 38 13.64 2.26 -4.96
N ASP A 39 14.95 2.48 -4.83
CA ASP A 39 15.57 3.76 -5.16
C ASP A 39 15.59 3.99 -6.68
N GLN A 40 15.84 2.95 -7.46
CA GLN A 40 15.75 2.97 -8.92
C GLN A 40 14.33 3.28 -9.38
N MET A 41 13.32 2.66 -8.75
CA MET A 41 11.91 2.96 -9.03
C MET A 41 11.59 4.43 -8.77
N ILE A 42 12.04 4.99 -7.65
CA ILE A 42 11.82 6.41 -7.31
C ILE A 42 12.54 7.33 -8.31
N LYS A 43 13.82 7.07 -8.61
CA LYS A 43 14.62 7.85 -9.56
C LYS A 43 14.01 7.86 -10.97
N ASN A 44 13.39 6.76 -11.39
CA ASN A 44 12.73 6.64 -12.69
C ASN A 44 11.27 7.17 -12.70
N GLY A 45 10.81 7.84 -11.65
CA GLY A 45 9.48 8.44 -11.57
C GLY A 45 8.35 7.49 -11.16
N PHE A 46 8.67 6.24 -10.80
CA PHE A 46 7.71 5.24 -10.31
C PHE A 46 7.47 5.31 -8.81
N GLY A 47 7.79 6.44 -8.16
CA GLY A 47 7.57 6.64 -6.74
C GLY A 47 6.11 6.40 -6.31
N HIS A 48 5.15 6.70 -7.18
CA HIS A 48 3.73 6.44 -6.94
C HIS A 48 3.39 4.94 -6.85
N ILE A 49 4.15 4.05 -7.52
CA ILE A 49 3.97 2.60 -7.43
C ILE A 49 4.59 2.05 -6.13
N VAL A 50 5.75 2.61 -5.75
CA VAL A 50 6.47 2.22 -4.54
C VAL A 50 5.72 2.66 -3.28
N ASN A 51 5.20 3.88 -3.31
CA ASN A 51 4.50 4.52 -2.19
C ASN A 51 3.00 4.24 -2.20
N GLN A 52 2.49 3.45 -3.15
CA GLN A 52 1.15 2.91 -3.06
C GLN A 52 1.09 2.07 -1.78
N VAL A 53 0.45 2.67 -0.77
CA VAL A 53 0.04 1.99 0.45
C VAL A 53 -0.76 0.79 0.01
N ILE A 54 -0.20 -0.40 0.22
CA ILE A 54 -0.93 -1.65 0.02
C ILE A 54 -1.95 -1.70 1.15
N VAL A 55 -3.14 -1.16 0.90
CA VAL A 55 -4.26 -1.27 1.84
C VAL A 55 -4.65 -2.74 1.89
N ASP A 56 -4.50 -3.36 3.05
CA ASP A 56 -4.99 -4.72 3.27
C ASP A 56 -6.51 -4.66 3.33
N SER A 57 -7.13 -4.84 2.17
CA SER A 57 -8.57 -4.69 1.96
C SER A 57 -9.38 -5.68 2.80
N HIS A 58 -8.82 -6.86 3.08
CA HIS A 58 -9.46 -7.86 3.92
C HIS A 58 -9.47 -7.41 5.39
N LYS A 59 -8.30 -6.99 5.92
CA LYS A 59 -8.22 -6.45 7.29
C LYS A 59 -9.03 -5.17 7.45
N LEU A 60 -9.08 -4.31 6.43
CA LEU A 60 -9.90 -3.10 6.46
C LEU A 60 -11.38 -3.45 6.62
N ARG A 61 -11.92 -4.39 5.82
CA ARG A 61 -13.32 -4.82 5.93
C ARG A 61 -13.63 -5.43 7.31
N ALA A 62 -12.73 -6.25 7.83
CA ALA A 62 -12.87 -6.82 9.16
C ALA A 62 -12.92 -5.73 10.25
N SER A 63 -12.01 -4.74 10.20
CA SER A 63 -11.99 -3.63 11.15
C SER A 63 -13.26 -2.77 11.10
N LEU A 64 -13.80 -2.52 9.89
CA LEU A 64 -15.03 -1.74 9.72
C LEU A 64 -16.24 -2.48 10.28
N SER A 65 -16.31 -3.79 10.07
CA SER A 65 -17.36 -4.65 10.63
C SER A 65 -17.30 -4.67 12.15
N LYS A 66 -16.10 -4.85 12.72
CA LYS A 66 -15.83 -4.79 14.16
C LYS A 66 -16.24 -3.44 14.76
N LYS A 67 -15.96 -2.34 14.06
CA LYS A 67 -16.35 -0.97 14.47
C LYS A 67 -17.86 -0.78 14.50
N ALA A 68 -18.58 -1.33 13.53
CA ALA A 68 -20.04 -1.26 13.49
C ALA A 68 -20.67 -2.02 14.67
N ILE A 69 -20.17 -3.22 14.98
CA ILE A 69 -20.61 -4.03 16.13
C ILE A 69 -20.29 -3.30 17.45
N ALA A 70 -19.08 -2.78 17.60
CA ALA A 70 -18.67 -2.07 18.81
C ALA A 70 -19.57 -0.85 19.10
N ARG A 71 -19.98 -0.11 18.05
CA ARG A 71 -20.94 1.00 18.20
C ARG A 71 -22.32 0.53 18.62
N TYR A 72 -22.80 -0.59 18.07
CA TYR A 72 -24.10 -1.15 18.43
C TYR A 72 -24.14 -1.65 19.87
N LEU A 73 -23.04 -2.23 20.35
CA LEU A 73 -22.91 -2.75 21.71
C LEU A 73 -22.48 -1.70 22.75
N GLU A 74 -22.20 -0.46 22.31
CA GLU A 74 -21.60 0.60 23.13
C GLU A 74 -20.27 0.20 23.83
N ASP A 75 -19.55 -0.78 23.26
CA ASP A 75 -18.28 -1.27 23.79
C ASP A 75 -17.12 -0.37 23.33
N SER A 76 -16.67 0.49 24.23
CA SER A 76 -15.60 1.46 24.01
C SER A 76 -14.23 0.81 23.77
N VAL A 77 -13.95 -0.34 24.39
CA VAL A 77 -12.67 -1.06 24.23
C VAL A 77 -12.61 -1.72 22.87
N MET A 78 -13.68 -2.38 22.46
CA MET A 78 -13.78 -3.00 21.13
C MET A 78 -13.73 -1.94 20.03
N LEU A 79 -14.32 -0.76 20.26
CA LEU A 79 -14.27 0.36 19.34
C LEU A 79 -12.84 0.86 19.14
N GLN A 80 -12.08 1.00 20.22
CA GLN A 80 -10.67 1.42 20.17
C GLN A 80 -9.82 0.42 19.40
N GLN A 81 -9.99 -0.88 19.67
CA GLN A 81 -9.29 -1.93 18.94
C GLN A 81 -9.62 -1.92 17.44
N ALA A 82 -10.90 -1.74 17.08
CA ALA A 82 -11.31 -1.66 15.68
C ALA A 82 -10.69 -0.46 14.94
N ILE A 83 -10.51 0.67 15.63
CA ILE A 83 -9.85 1.86 15.07
C ILE A 83 -8.36 1.60 14.84
N GLU A 84 -7.68 0.91 15.74
CA GLU A 84 -6.28 0.52 15.55
C GLU A 84 -6.10 -0.49 14.42
N ASP A 85 -6.97 -1.50 14.35
CA ASP A 85 -6.99 -2.49 13.28
C ASP A 85 -7.22 -1.79 11.91
N GLN A 86 -8.10 -0.80 11.86
CA GLN A 86 -8.35 0.03 10.67
C GLN A 86 -7.10 0.82 10.25
N ARG A 87 -6.41 1.47 11.18
CA ARG A 87 -5.18 2.23 10.90
C ARG A 87 -4.06 1.34 10.37
N ASN A 88 -3.88 0.18 10.97
CA ASN A 88 -2.91 -0.82 10.55
C ASN A 88 -3.22 -1.34 9.13
N ALA A 89 -4.49 -1.61 8.83
CA ALA A 89 -4.92 -2.05 7.50
C ALA A 89 -4.71 -0.97 6.42
N LEU A 90 -4.88 0.30 6.79
CA LEU A 90 -4.60 1.45 5.93
C LEU A 90 -3.11 1.80 5.85
N GLY A 91 -2.21 1.06 6.52
CA GLY A 91 -0.79 1.37 6.55
C GLY A 91 -0.43 2.73 7.16
N VAL A 92 -1.37 3.36 7.88
CA VAL A 92 -1.17 4.63 8.58
C VAL A 92 -0.42 4.33 9.87
N ARG A 93 0.93 4.37 9.80
CA ARG A 93 1.78 4.27 10.98
C ARG A 93 1.68 5.60 11.75
N VAL A 94 1.04 5.60 12.91
CA VAL A 94 1.16 6.73 13.84
C VAL A 94 2.61 6.76 14.30
N ASN A 95 3.38 7.75 13.84
CA ASN A 95 4.70 8.00 14.40
C ASN A 95 4.48 8.51 15.84
N ARG A 96 4.71 7.64 16.84
CA ARG A 96 4.61 8.00 18.26
C ARG A 96 5.62 9.10 18.68
N ASN A 97 6.57 9.45 17.80
CA ASN A 97 7.54 10.53 18.02
C ASN A 97 7.24 11.81 17.22
N SER A 98 6.12 11.90 16.49
CA SER A 98 5.78 13.11 15.71
C SER A 98 4.64 13.87 16.38
N PHE A 99 5.00 14.66 17.40
CA PHE A 99 4.19 15.77 17.90
C PHE A 99 4.35 17.03 17.03
N GLU A 100 4.44 16.89 15.71
CA GLU A 100 4.35 18.05 14.81
C GLU A 100 3.12 17.92 13.92
N VAL A 101 1.99 18.35 14.47
CA VAL A 101 0.85 18.81 13.70
C VAL A 101 1.21 20.21 13.20
N ARG A 102 1.64 20.35 11.96
CA ARG A 102 1.59 21.67 11.30
C ARG A 102 0.17 21.89 10.82
N VAL A 103 -0.45 22.91 11.42
CA VAL A 103 -1.76 23.49 11.10
C VAL A 103 -1.76 24.00 9.66
#